data_AF-A8UDG3-F1
#
_entry.id   AF-A8UDG3-F1
#
_cell.length_a   1.000
_cell.length_b   1.000
_cell.length_c   1.000
_cell.angle_alpha   90.00
_cell.angle_beta   90.00
_cell.angle_gamma   90.00
#
_symmetry.space_group_name_H-M   'P 1'
#
loop_
_entity.id
_entity.type
_entity.pdbx_description
1 polymer ?
#
loop_
_entity_poly.entity_id
_entity_poly.type
_entity_poly.pdbx_seq_one_letter_code
_entity_poly.pdbx_strand_id
1 'polypeptide(L)'
;MENNKWIIMLGNMATKINGYKYIIAIKNAFTALIPVIITGAFATLFSNMVFDSTNGLAQIDALAFLEGLKPISQAINYATMNMLTISAVFLIGMEIGNLNKESGYFPGLLAVISYITVNPTTLELLVNDKMQVVENVLSRNYTDTKGLF
;
A
#
# COMPACT_ATOMS: atom_id res chain seq x y z
N MET A 1 5.18 42.78 13.31
CA MET A 1 4.90 42.86 11.86
C MET A 1 5.69 41.83 11.04
N GLU A 2 6.83 41.32 11.55
CA GLU A 2 7.70 40.37 10.86
C GLU A 2 7.12 38.94 10.72
N ASN A 3 6.37 38.44 11.72
CA ASN A 3 5.68 37.15 11.65
C ASN A 3 4.72 37.04 10.45
N ASN A 4 4.09 38.14 10.04
CA ASN A 4 3.15 38.12 8.93
C ASN A 4 3.87 37.90 7.58
N LYS A 5 5.11 38.39 7.44
CA LYS A 5 5.92 38.20 6.22
C LYS A 5 6.36 36.75 6.06
N TRP A 6 6.76 36.09 7.15
CA TRP A 6 7.11 34.67 7.15
C TRP A 6 5.90 33.79 6.83
N ILE A 7 4.74 34.08 7.42
CA ILE A 7 3.49 33.35 7.14
C ILE A 7 3.09 33.50 5.66
N ILE A 8 3.16 34.72 5.10
CA ILE A 8 2.84 34.96 3.69
C ILE A 8 3.83 34.21 2.77
N MET A 9 5.13 34.25 3.09
CA MET A 9 6.15 33.58 2.29
C MET A 9 5.99 32.05 2.33
N LEU A 10 5.76 31.47 3.51
CA LEU A 10 5.49 30.05 3.68
C LEU A 10 4.16 29.64 3.01
N GLY A 11 3.12 30.47 3.11
CA GLY A 11 1.83 30.24 2.45
C GLY A 11 1.94 30.22 0.93
N ASN A 12 2.72 31.15 0.36
CA ASN A 12 2.98 31.16 -1.09
C ASN A 12 3.78 29.92 -1.53
N MET A 13 4.78 29.51 -0.76
CA MET A 13 5.53 28.28 -1.05
C MET A 13 4.64 27.04 -0.94
N ALA A 14 3.81 26.93 0.10
CA ALA A 14 2.87 25.83 0.27
C ALA A 14 1.87 25.73 -0.88
N THR A 15 1.34 26.87 -1.33
CA THR A 15 0.42 26.95 -2.47
C THR A 15 1.09 26.46 -3.75
N LYS A 16 2.35 26.86 -3.99
CA LYS A 16 3.13 26.41 -5.15
C LYS A 16 3.39 24.91 -5.11
N ILE A 17 3.74 24.36 -3.94
CA ILE A 17 3.97 22.93 -3.75
C ILE A 17 2.67 22.14 -4.00
N ASN A 18 1.56 22.58 -3.39
CA ASN A 18 0.26 21.94 -3.55
C ASN A 18 -0.30 22.09 -4.97
N GLY A 19 0.22 23.02 -5.78
CA GLY A 19 -0.14 23.22 -7.18
C GLY A 19 0.60 22.30 -8.16
N TYR A 20 1.64 21.58 -7.74
CA TYR A 20 2.35 20.68 -8.64
C TYR A 20 1.50 19.45 -8.98
N LYS A 21 1.32 19.21 -10.28
CA LYS A 21 0.51 18.11 -10.83
C LYS A 21 0.80 16.76 -10.18
N TYR A 22 2.06 16.36 -10.08
CA TYR A 22 2.45 15.07 -9.51
C TYR A 22 2.17 14.98 -8.00
N ILE A 23 2.33 16.08 -7.27
CA ILE A 23 2.01 16.14 -5.83
C ILE A 23 0.51 16.01 -5.63
N ILE A 24 -0.29 16.69 -6.45
CA ILE A 24 -1.76 16.56 -6.44
C ILE A 24 -2.15 15.10 -6.70
N ALA A 25 -1.59 14.47 -7.73
CA ALA A 25 -1.92 13.09 -8.08
C ALA A 25 -1.60 12.10 -6.95
N ILE A 26 -0.40 12.19 -6.37
CA ILE A 26 0.00 11.34 -5.24
C ILE A 26 -0.93 11.58 -4.04
N LYS A 27 -1.15 12.84 -3.65
CA LYS A 27 -2.01 13.19 -2.52
C LYS A 27 -3.43 12.64 -2.69
N ASN A 28 -4.02 12.82 -3.86
CA ASN A 28 -5.38 12.36 -4.14
C ASN A 28 -5.47 10.83 -4.12
N ALA A 29 -4.52 10.15 -4.76
CA ALA A 29 -4.45 8.69 -4.77
C ALA A 29 -4.31 8.11 -3.35
N PHE A 30 -3.40 8.65 -2.53
CA PHE A 30 -3.25 8.21 -1.14
C PHE A 30 -4.47 8.53 -0.28
N THR A 31 -5.16 9.63 -0.55
CA THR A 31 -6.43 9.96 0.11
C THR A 31 -7.50 8.90 -0.20
N ALA A 32 -7.58 8.45 -1.46
CA ALA A 32 -8.48 7.38 -1.86
C ALA A 32 -8.11 6.00 -1.26
N LEU A 33 -6.85 5.78 -0.90
CA LEU A 33 -6.37 4.54 -0.27
C LEU A 33 -6.57 4.47 1.25
N ILE A 34 -6.88 5.58 1.93
CA ILE A 34 -7.04 5.61 3.39
C ILE A 34 -7.96 4.49 3.90
N PRO A 35 -9.16 4.24 3.31
CA PRO A 35 -10.03 3.16 3.79
C PRO A 35 -9.37 1.78 3.71
N VAL A 36 -8.67 1.50 2.61
CA VAL A 36 -7.96 0.23 2.39
C VAL A 36 -6.84 0.04 3.41
N ILE A 37 -6.07 1.11 3.67
CA ILE A 37 -5.00 1.12 4.66
C ILE A 37 -5.58 0.86 6.06
N ILE A 38 -6.66 1.54 6.43
CA ILE A 38 -7.31 1.36 7.73
C ILE A 38 -7.80 -0.10 7.88
N THR A 39 -8.48 -0.65 6.88
CA THR A 39 -8.95 -2.04 6.90
C THR A 39 -7.81 -3.03 7.08
N GLY A 40 -6.70 -2.85 6.37
CA GLY A 40 -5.52 -3.72 6.51
C GLY A 40 -4.84 -3.64 7.87
N ALA A 41 -4.81 -2.45 8.47
CA ALA A 41 -4.24 -2.24 9.80
C ALA A 41 -5.09 -2.93 10.87
N PHE A 42 -6.42 -2.80 10.79
CA PHE A 42 -7.33 -3.54 11.67
C PHE A 42 -7.20 -5.04 11.48
N ALA A 43 -7.09 -5.54 10.26
CA ALA A 43 -6.90 -6.96 10.01
C ALA A 43 -5.64 -7.52 10.72
N THR A 44 -4.53 -6.78 10.68
CA THR A 44 -3.31 -7.12 11.45
C THR A 44 -3.57 -7.14 12.96
N LEU A 45 -4.27 -6.12 13.47
CA LEU A 45 -4.61 -6.03 14.90
C LEU A 45 -5.48 -7.21 15.34
N PHE A 46 -6.52 -7.56 14.57
CA PHE A 46 -7.36 -8.72 14.86
C PHE A 46 -6.57 -10.03 14.80
N SER A 47 -5.71 -10.21 13.80
CA SER A 47 -4.84 -11.39 13.69
C SER A 47 -3.96 -11.59 14.92
N ASN A 48 -3.40 -10.51 15.47
CA ASN A 48 -2.39 -10.59 16.52
C ASN A 48 -2.95 -10.46 17.94
N MET A 49 -3.97 -9.60 18.13
CA MET A 49 -4.51 -9.31 19.46
C MET A 49 -5.76 -10.13 19.78
N VAL A 50 -6.55 -10.54 18.78
CA VAL A 50 -7.83 -11.21 19.01
C VAL A 50 -7.73 -12.70 18.71
N PHE A 51 -7.26 -13.05 17.51
CA PHE A 51 -7.27 -14.43 17.01
C PHE A 51 -6.00 -15.23 17.32
N ASP A 52 -5.02 -14.64 18.01
CA ASP A 52 -3.78 -15.35 18.36
C ASP A 52 -3.94 -16.16 19.64
N SER A 53 -3.65 -17.47 19.57
CA SER A 53 -3.74 -18.41 20.69
C SER A 53 -2.59 -18.29 21.68
N THR A 54 -1.50 -17.61 21.30
CA THR A 54 -0.33 -17.40 22.16
C THR A 54 -0.32 -16.04 22.83
N ASN A 55 -0.55 -14.95 22.08
CA ASN A 55 -0.43 -13.58 22.59
C ASN A 55 -1.75 -12.81 22.59
N GLY A 56 -2.83 -13.39 22.06
CA GLY A 56 -4.12 -12.73 21.85
C GLY A 56 -5.22 -13.24 22.78
N LEU A 57 -6.46 -12.80 22.52
CA LEU A 57 -7.64 -13.20 23.29
C LEU A 57 -8.00 -14.69 23.13
N ALA A 58 -7.60 -15.33 22.03
CA ALA A 58 -7.83 -16.74 21.79
C ALA A 58 -7.02 -17.67 22.72
N GLN A 59 -6.12 -17.13 23.55
CA GLN A 59 -5.46 -17.89 24.63
C GLN A 59 -6.43 -18.30 25.75
N ILE A 60 -7.57 -17.61 25.88
CA ILE A 60 -8.57 -17.91 26.91
C ILE A 60 -9.41 -19.08 26.42
N ASP A 61 -9.54 -20.15 27.21
CA ASP A 61 -10.26 -21.38 26.82
C ASP A 61 -11.68 -21.12 26.28
N ALA A 62 -12.40 -20.17 26.87
CA ALA A 62 -13.74 -19.77 26.42
C ALA A 62 -13.77 -19.09 25.03
N LEU A 63 -12.63 -18.56 24.59
CA LEU A 63 -12.45 -17.83 23.34
C LEU A 63 -11.51 -18.54 22.35
N ALA A 64 -11.06 -19.76 22.64
CA ALA A 64 -10.14 -20.51 21.78
C ALA A 64 -10.69 -20.72 20.35
N PHE A 65 -12.02 -20.75 20.18
CA PHE A 65 -12.66 -20.82 18.86
C PHE A 65 -12.28 -19.66 17.91
N LEU A 66 -11.85 -18.52 18.46
CA LEU A 66 -11.42 -17.35 17.70
C LEU A 66 -10.15 -17.61 16.87
N GLU A 67 -9.31 -18.56 17.26
CA GLU A 67 -8.13 -18.94 16.49
C GLU A 67 -8.50 -19.42 15.07
N GLY A 68 -9.64 -20.11 14.93
CA GLY A 68 -10.16 -20.55 13.63
C GLY A 68 -10.48 -19.41 12.66
N LEU A 69 -10.63 -18.17 13.15
CA LEU A 69 -10.91 -16.98 12.34
C LEU A 69 -9.64 -16.24 11.89
N LYS A 70 -8.47 -16.60 12.43
CA LYS A 70 -7.18 -15.99 12.08
C LYS A 70 -6.88 -15.98 10.57
N PRO A 71 -7.19 -17.04 9.79
CA PRO A 71 -6.97 -17.01 8.34
C PRO A 71 -7.72 -15.90 7.61
N ILE A 72 -8.89 -15.49 8.12
CA ILE A 72 -9.72 -14.43 7.51
C ILE A 72 -9.02 -13.09 7.63
N SER A 73 -8.53 -12.74 8.82
CA SER A 73 -7.81 -11.48 9.03
C SER A 73 -6.47 -11.46 8.29
N GLN A 74 -5.79 -12.59 8.19
CA GLN A 74 -4.58 -12.70 7.38
C GLN A 74 -4.85 -12.50 5.88
N ALA A 75 -5.94 -13.04 5.34
CA ALA A 75 -6.33 -12.83 3.95
C ALA A 75 -6.66 -11.36 3.66
N ILE A 76 -7.38 -10.68 4.58
CA ILE A 76 -7.67 -9.25 4.46
C ILE A 76 -6.38 -8.44 4.49
N ASN A 77 -5.46 -8.74 5.41
CA ASN A 77 -4.17 -8.06 5.46
C ASN A 77 -3.37 -8.25 4.15
N TYR A 78 -3.37 -9.47 3.60
CA TYR A 78 -2.70 -9.75 2.33
C TYR A 78 -3.29 -8.90 1.19
N ALA A 79 -4.61 -8.84 1.05
CA ALA A 79 -5.26 -8.09 -0.02
C ALA A 79 -5.09 -6.56 0.10
N THR A 80 -4.81 -6.05 1.30
CA THR A 80 -4.74 -4.61 1.58
C THR A 80 -3.29 -4.13 1.72
N MET A 81 -2.56 -4.61 2.72
CA MET A 81 -1.20 -4.16 3.02
C MET A 81 -0.16 -4.71 2.08
N ASN A 82 -0.27 -5.99 1.73
CA ASN A 82 0.75 -6.64 0.90
C ASN A 82 0.61 -6.30 -0.59
N MET A 83 -0.51 -5.69 -0.99
CA MET A 83 -0.79 -5.29 -2.37
C MET A 83 -0.93 -3.76 -2.51
N LEU A 84 -0.64 -3.00 -1.45
CA LEU A 84 -0.88 -1.57 -1.39
C LEU A 84 -0.17 -0.81 -2.52
N THR A 85 1.05 -1.21 -2.87
CA THR A 85 1.84 -0.53 -3.91
C THR A 85 1.17 -0.65 -5.28
N ILE A 86 0.65 -1.82 -5.62
CA ILE A 86 -0.04 -2.04 -6.89
C ILE A 86 -1.31 -1.18 -6.97
N SER A 87 -2.08 -1.13 -5.88
CA SER A 87 -3.26 -0.26 -5.79
C SER A 87 -2.90 1.23 -5.90
N ALA A 88 -1.80 1.65 -5.26
CA ALA A 88 -1.32 3.02 -5.31
C ALA A 88 -0.84 3.43 -6.69
N VAL A 89 -0.03 2.60 -7.36
CA VAL A 89 0.43 2.85 -8.73
C VAL A 89 -0.76 3.03 -9.67
N PHE A 90 -1.78 2.17 -9.55
CA PHE A 90 -3.00 2.28 -10.35
C PHE A 90 -3.72 3.61 -10.14
N LEU A 91 -3.97 4.00 -8.89
CA LEU A 91 -4.68 5.24 -8.55
C LEU A 91 -3.87 6.49 -8.90
N ILE A 92 -2.54 6.48 -8.70
CA ILE A 92 -1.66 7.59 -9.10
C ILE A 92 -1.69 7.75 -10.62
N GLY A 93 -1.62 6.65 -11.38
CA GLY A 93 -1.73 6.68 -12.84
C GLY A 93 -3.07 7.25 -13.31
N MET A 94 -4.17 6.87 -12.67
CA MET A 94 -5.50 7.43 -12.92
C MET A 94 -5.56 8.93 -12.63
N GLU A 95 -5.04 9.39 -11.49
CA GLU A 95 -5.05 10.82 -11.15
C GLU A 95 -4.20 11.65 -12.12
N ILE A 96 -3.06 11.13 -12.58
CA ILE A 96 -2.25 11.79 -13.61
C ILE A 96 -3.02 11.88 -14.94
N GLY A 97 -3.75 10.82 -15.32
CA GLY A 97 -4.63 10.78 -16.48
C GLY A 97 -5.73 11.84 -16.39
N ASN A 98 -6.44 11.87 -15.27
CA ASN A 98 -7.50 12.85 -14.99
C ASN A 98 -6.98 14.30 -15.07
N LEU A 99 -5.80 14.57 -14.48
CA LEU A 99 -5.15 15.89 -14.56
C LEU A 99 -4.70 16.25 -15.99
N ASN A 100 -4.52 15.26 -16.87
CA ASN A 100 -4.24 15.44 -18.29
C ASN A 100 -5.49 15.52 -19.17
N LYS A 101 -6.70 15.45 -18.58
CA LYS A 101 -7.98 15.37 -19.29
C LYS A 101 -8.18 14.06 -20.08
N GLU A 102 -7.42 13.03 -19.74
CA GLU A 102 -7.64 11.66 -20.23
C GLU A 102 -8.61 10.96 -19.30
N SER A 103 -9.78 10.57 -19.80
CA SER A 103 -10.80 9.88 -19.01
C SER A 103 -10.67 8.37 -19.14
N GLY A 104 -10.97 7.67 -18.05
CA GLY A 104 -11.01 6.21 -17.99
C GLY A 104 -9.90 5.58 -17.17
N TYR A 105 -9.85 4.25 -17.21
CA TYR A 105 -8.98 3.43 -16.36
C TYR A 105 -7.64 3.10 -17.02
N PHE A 106 -7.49 3.39 -18.32
CA PHE A 106 -6.30 3.06 -19.09
C PHE A 106 -5.00 3.66 -18.53
N PRO A 107 -4.94 4.94 -18.09
CA PRO A 107 -3.74 5.50 -17.48
C PRO A 107 -3.30 4.74 -16.22
N GLY A 108 -4.27 4.29 -15.40
CA GLY A 108 -3.99 3.45 -14.23
C GLY A 108 -3.47 2.07 -14.61
N LEU A 109 -4.10 1.41 -15.58
CA LEU A 109 -3.66 0.10 -16.08
C LEU A 109 -2.24 0.17 -16.67
N LEU A 110 -1.96 1.18 -17.50
CA LEU A 110 -0.64 1.40 -18.09
C LEU A 110 0.43 1.66 -17.03
N ALA A 111 0.09 2.39 -15.95
CA ALA A 111 1.00 2.61 -14.83
C ALA A 111 1.37 1.29 -14.13
N VAL A 112 0.41 0.40 -13.92
CA VAL A 112 0.66 -0.93 -13.32
C VAL A 112 1.53 -1.79 -14.24
N ILE A 113 1.24 -1.84 -15.55
CA ILE A 113 2.06 -2.60 -16.52
C ILE A 113 3.50 -2.07 -16.53
N SER A 114 3.67 -0.75 -16.53
CA SER A 114 4.98 -0.10 -16.48
C SER A 114 5.72 -0.43 -15.19
N TYR A 115 5.03 -0.43 -14.05
CA TYR A 115 5.60 -0.80 -12.77
C TYR A 115 6.09 -2.25 -12.76
N ILE A 116 5.28 -3.21 -13.21
CA ILE A 116 5.65 -4.63 -13.26
C ILE A 116 6.87 -4.84 -14.17
N THR A 117 6.96 -4.11 -15.28
CA THR A 117 8.07 -4.22 -16.26
C THR A 117 9.42 -3.78 -15.68
N VAL A 118 9.42 -2.84 -14.73
CA VAL A 118 10.65 -2.29 -14.15
C VAL A 118 11.14 -3.11 -12.95
N ASN A 119 10.26 -3.90 -12.31
CA ASN A 119 10.62 -4.70 -11.14
C ASN A 119 11.14 -6.09 -11.54
N PRO A 120 12.16 -6.63 -10.85
CA PRO A 120 12.68 -7.96 -11.13
C PRO A 120 11.63 -9.04 -10.81
N THR A 121 11.46 -9.97 -11.74
CA THR A 121 10.53 -11.10 -11.66
C THR A 121 11.21 -12.41 -11.23
N THR A 122 12.37 -12.29 -10.58
CA THR A 122 13.19 -13.41 -10.11
C THR A 122 13.41 -13.28 -8.60
N LEU A 123 13.31 -14.40 -7.89
CA LEU A 123 13.50 -14.46 -6.45
C LEU A 123 14.45 -15.60 -6.11
N GLU A 124 15.52 -15.32 -5.38
CA GLU A 124 16.40 -16.37 -4.87
C GLU A 124 15.86 -16.89 -3.54
N LEU A 125 15.58 -18.20 -3.48
CA LEU A 125 15.12 -18.87 -2.29
C LEU A 125 16.03 -20.04 -1.95
N LEU A 126 16.25 -20.22 -0.65
CA LEU A 126 16.94 -21.39 -0.14
C LEU A 126 15.92 -22.55 -0.09
N VAL A 127 16.05 -23.49 -1.02
CA VAL A 127 15.21 -24.69 -1.11
C VAL A 127 16.13 -25.89 -0.93
N ASN A 128 15.92 -26.67 0.15
CA ASN A 128 16.74 -27.83 0.49
C ASN A 128 18.25 -27.51 0.60
N ASP A 129 18.60 -26.47 1.36
CA ASP A 129 19.99 -26.01 1.59
C ASP A 129 20.78 -25.61 0.33
N LYS A 130 20.06 -25.36 -0.78
CA LYS A 130 20.63 -24.81 -2.01
C LYS A 130 19.85 -23.58 -2.43
N MET A 131 20.59 -22.54 -2.84
CA MET A 131 20.00 -21.36 -3.46
C MET A 131 19.43 -21.76 -4.82
N GLN A 132 18.12 -21.59 -4.97
CA GLN A 132 17.40 -21.79 -6.22
C GLN A 132 16.78 -20.47 -6.66
N VAL A 133 16.94 -20.14 -7.94
CA VAL A 133 16.27 -19.00 -8.55
C VAL A 133 14.87 -19.45 -8.96
N VAL A 134 13.86 -18.78 -8.40
CA VAL A 134 12.48 -18.92 -8.83
C VAL A 134 12.19 -17.79 -9.81
N GLU A 135 11.86 -18.17 -11.04
CA GLU A 135 11.52 -17.24 -12.13
C GLU A 135 10.01 -16.99 -12.20
N ASN A 136 9.63 -15.87 -12.85
CA ASN A 136 8.25 -15.46 -13.09
C ASN A 136 7.44 -15.19 -11.81
N VAL A 137 8.07 -14.64 -10.78
CA VAL A 137 7.42 -14.27 -9.51
C VAL A 137 7.73 -12.82 -9.14
N LEU A 138 6.70 -12.08 -8.70
CA LEU A 138 6.88 -10.75 -8.14
C LEU A 138 6.99 -10.87 -6.61
N SER A 139 8.14 -10.49 -6.07
CA SER A 139 8.36 -10.53 -4.63
C SER A 139 7.41 -9.59 -3.89
N ARG A 140 7.00 -10.00 -2.68
CA ARG A 140 6.21 -9.15 -1.77
C ARG A 140 6.85 -7.79 -1.52
N ASN A 141 8.19 -7.68 -1.57
CA ASN A 141 8.90 -6.42 -1.40
C ASN A 141 8.53 -5.36 -2.45
N TYR A 142 7.98 -5.75 -3.60
CA TYR A 142 7.52 -4.85 -4.66
C TYR A 142 6.00 -4.63 -4.63
N THR A 143 5.25 -5.45 -3.90
CA THR A 143 3.78 -5.32 -3.83
C THR A 143 3.31 -4.67 -2.53
N ASP A 144 4.05 -4.88 -1.44
CA ASP A 144 3.78 -4.30 -0.13
C ASP A 144 4.28 -2.86 -0.03
N THR A 145 4.05 -2.22 1.12
CA THR A 145 4.43 -0.82 1.39
C THR A 145 5.89 -0.48 1.12
N LYS A 146 6.81 -1.45 1.09
CA LYS A 146 8.21 -1.20 0.74
C LYS A 146 8.39 -0.85 -0.74
N GLY A 147 7.52 -1.35 -1.62
CA GLY A 147 7.55 -1.02 -3.04
C GLY A 147 7.21 0.44 -3.36
N LEU A 148 6.71 1.21 -2.37
CA LEU A 148 6.41 2.63 -2.48
C LEU A 148 7.59 3.57 -2.17
N PHE A 149 8.65 3.07 -1.51
CA PHE A 149 9.76 3.86 -0.97
C PHE A 149 11.13 3.28 -1.36
#